data_AF-A0A951PDD3-F1
#
_entry.id   AF-A0A951PDD3-F1
#
_cell.length_a   1.000
_cell.length_b   1.000
_cell.length_c   1.000
_cell.angle_alpha   90.00
_cell.angle_beta   90.00
_cell.angle_gamma   90.00
#
_symmetry.space_group_name_H-M   'P 1'
#
loop_
_entity.id
_entity.type
_entity.pdbx_description
1 polymer ?
#
loop_
_entity_poly.entity_id
_entity_poly.type
_entity_poly.pdbx_seq_one_letter_code
_entity_poly.pdbx_strand_id
1 'polypeptide(L)'
;MKIKGIKRGQVIELIEAVNIPDGTEVSVEIDERQLSTPEERQARFQAWLNEPSEERQDLIEALEEVERERRLSAELARLRLGLLQASTSEPLTSIIGTAKGSFATPEEADQFIRQERDAWES
;
A
#
# COMPACT_ATOMS: atom_id res chain seq x y z
N MET A 1 -1.49 44.78 -21.08
CA MET A 1 -1.45 44.23 -19.70
C MET A 1 -1.95 42.80 -19.77
N LYS A 2 -1.31 41.83 -19.09
CA LYS A 2 -1.76 40.42 -19.08
C LYS A 2 -2.49 40.16 -17.77
N ILE A 3 -3.77 39.80 -17.84
CA ILE A 3 -4.61 39.54 -16.66
C ILE A 3 -4.97 38.06 -16.67
N LYS A 4 -4.89 37.41 -15.51
CA LYS A 4 -5.23 35.98 -15.37
C LYS A 4 -6.70 35.83 -14.98
N GLY A 5 -7.37 34.85 -15.58
CA GLY A 5 -8.77 34.53 -15.28
C GLY A 5 -9.08 33.05 -15.52
N ILE A 6 -10.25 32.63 -15.05
CA ILE A 6 -10.79 31.28 -15.22
C ILE A 6 -12.02 31.37 -16.11
N LYS A 7 -12.03 30.61 -17.21
CA LYS A 7 -13.21 30.47 -18.07
C LYS A 7 -14.21 29.49 -17.42
N ARG A 8 -15.44 29.94 -17.18
CA ARG A 8 -16.58 29.13 -16.75
C ARG A 8 -17.75 29.31 -17.72
N GLY A 9 -17.96 28.33 -18.60
CA GLY A 9 -18.97 28.44 -19.65
C GLY A 9 -18.65 29.58 -20.62
N GLN A 10 -19.51 30.60 -20.65
CA GLN A 10 -19.33 31.83 -21.45
C GLN A 10 -18.77 33.01 -20.64
N VAL A 11 -18.52 32.83 -19.34
CA VAL A 11 -18.02 33.87 -18.44
C VAL A 11 -16.53 33.66 -18.19
N ILE A 12 -15.75 34.74 -18.20
CA ILE A 12 -14.35 34.73 -17.76
C ILE A 12 -14.30 35.46 -16.41
N GLU A 13 -14.04 34.72 -15.34
CA GLU A 13 -13.83 35.29 -14.01
C GLU A 13 -12.38 35.77 -13.90
N LEU A 14 -12.19 37.07 -13.64
CA LEU A 14 -10.87 37.63 -13.38
C LEU A 14 -10.45 37.28 -11.95
N ILE A 15 -9.21 36.78 -11.79
CA ILE A 15 -8.68 36.42 -10.47
C ILE A 15 -8.24 37.68 -9.71
N GLU A 16 -7.91 38.74 -10.44
CA GLU A 16 -7.44 40.02 -9.90
C GLU A 16 -8.44 41.13 -10.26
N ALA A 17 -8.73 42.00 -9.28
CA ALA A 17 -9.59 43.16 -9.50
C ALA A 17 -8.85 44.21 -10.32
N VAL A 18 -9.26 44.36 -11.59
CA VAL A 18 -8.73 45.38 -12.50
C VAL A 18 -9.82 46.41 -12.77
N ASN A 19 -9.51 47.69 -12.52
CA ASN A 19 -10.39 48.81 -12.87
C ASN A 19 -10.35 49.07 -14.37
N ILE A 20 -11.23 48.38 -15.11
CA ILE A 20 -11.50 48.64 -16.52
C ILE A 20 -12.75 49.54 -16.59
N PRO A 21 -12.70 50.73 -17.23
CA PRO A 21 -13.87 51.60 -17.37
C PRO A 21 -15.00 50.92 -18.15
N ASP A 22 -16.24 51.19 -17.76
CA ASP A 22 -17.43 50.67 -18.44
C ASP A 22 -17.45 51.11 -19.91
N GLY A 23 -17.74 50.17 -20.81
CA GLY A 23 -17.72 50.38 -22.26
C GLY A 23 -16.37 50.09 -22.95
N THR A 24 -15.37 49.61 -22.20
CA THR A 24 -14.09 49.18 -22.81
C THR A 24 -14.24 47.82 -23.49
N GLU A 25 -13.88 47.75 -24.78
CA GLU A 25 -13.82 46.49 -25.52
C GLU A 25 -12.60 45.66 -25.08
N VAL A 26 -12.83 44.43 -24.63
CA VAL A 26 -11.79 43.51 -24.16
C VAL A 26 -11.61 42.38 -25.16
N SER A 27 -10.49 42.39 -25.88
CA SER A 27 -10.11 41.29 -26.77
C SER A 27 -9.36 40.21 -25.98
N VAL A 28 -9.90 38.99 -25.99
CA VAL A 28 -9.27 37.82 -25.36
C VAL A 28 -8.51 37.03 -26.42
N GLU A 29 -7.18 37.10 -26.36
CA GLU A 29 -6.32 36.30 -27.22
C GLU A 29 -6.04 34.96 -26.54
N ILE A 30 -6.65 33.89 -27.05
CA ILE A 30 -6.43 32.53 -26.58
C ILE A 30 -5.25 31.96 -27.38
N ASP A 31 -4.08 31.90 -26.75
CA ASP A 31 -2.93 31.20 -27.31
C ASP A 31 -3.27 29.69 -27.25
N GLU A 32 -3.54 29.05 -28.39
CA GLU A 32 -3.94 27.62 -28.51
C GLU A 32 -2.82 26.62 -28.13
N ARG A 33 -1.85 27.04 -27.33
CA ARG A 33 -0.88 26.14 -26.69
C ARG A 33 -1.61 25.36 -25.59
N GLN A 34 -1.92 24.07 -25.68
CA GLN A 34 -1.64 23.04 -26.66
C GLN A 34 -2.83 22.07 -26.57
N LEU A 35 -3.63 21.96 -27.63
CA LEU A 35 -4.36 20.71 -27.90
C LEU A 35 -3.33 19.70 -28.41
N SER A 36 -2.38 19.30 -27.55
CA SER A 36 -1.41 18.28 -27.91
C SER A 36 -2.19 17.02 -28.23
N THR A 37 -2.05 16.55 -29.47
CA THR A 37 -2.71 15.31 -29.88
C THR A 37 -2.26 14.17 -28.95
N PRO A 38 -3.04 13.09 -28.78
CA PRO A 38 -2.59 11.94 -28.00
C PRO A 38 -1.20 11.45 -28.40
N GLU A 39 -0.88 11.49 -29.71
CA GLU A 39 0.40 11.11 -30.28
C GLU A 39 1.53 12.06 -29.87
N GLU A 40 1.31 13.38 -29.89
CA GLU A 40 2.31 14.36 -29.42
C GLU A 40 2.57 14.24 -27.92
N ARG A 41 1.53 13.97 -27.11
CA ARG A 41 1.71 13.69 -25.67
C ARG A 41 2.51 12.42 -25.45
N GLN A 42 2.23 11.37 -26.21
CA GLN A 42 2.97 10.13 -26.15
C GLN A 42 4.42 10.31 -26.58
N ALA A 43 4.69 11.06 -27.65
CA ALA A 43 6.04 11.36 -28.11
C ALA A 43 6.82 12.17 -27.08
N ARG A 44 6.19 13.18 -26.44
CA ARG A 44 6.81 13.95 -25.35
C ARG A 44 7.10 13.10 -24.12
N PHE A 45 6.19 12.21 -23.76
CA PHE A 45 6.41 11.27 -22.67
C PHE A 45 7.52 10.27 -22.98
N GLN A 46 7.58 9.74 -24.20
CA GLN A 46 8.66 8.85 -24.63
C GLN A 46 10.01 9.58 -24.67
N ALA A 47 10.05 10.84 -25.12
CA ALA A 47 11.25 11.66 -25.04
C ALA A 47 11.67 11.85 -23.57
N TRP A 48 10.72 12.17 -22.70
CA TRP A 48 10.91 12.23 -21.25
C TRP A 48 11.24 10.88 -20.60
N LEU A 49 11.02 9.73 -21.26
CA LEU A 49 11.48 8.40 -20.82
C LEU A 49 12.85 8.02 -21.38
N ASN A 50 13.34 8.69 -22.42
CA ASN A 50 14.63 8.41 -23.05
C ASN A 50 15.74 9.37 -22.58
N GLU A 51 15.41 10.59 -22.15
CA GLU A 51 16.38 11.60 -21.68
C GLU A 51 16.91 11.32 -20.26
N PRO A 52 18.17 10.91 -20.05
CA PRO A 52 18.65 10.58 -18.71
C PRO A 52 18.62 11.82 -17.80
N SER A 53 17.82 11.75 -16.74
CA SER A 53 17.73 12.78 -15.69
C SER A 53 17.85 12.15 -14.30
N GLU A 54 18.37 12.92 -13.35
CA GLU A 54 18.53 12.50 -11.94
C GLU A 54 17.17 12.17 -11.30
N GLU A 55 16.17 13.01 -11.55
CA GLU A 55 14.77 12.79 -11.12
C GLU A 55 14.19 11.44 -11.59
N ARG A 56 14.59 10.96 -12.78
CA ARG A 56 14.14 9.65 -13.26
C ARG A 56 14.83 8.52 -12.53
N GLN A 57 16.12 8.67 -12.22
CA GLN A 57 16.86 7.65 -11.47
C GLN A 57 16.25 7.45 -10.09
N ASP A 58 15.93 8.55 -9.40
CA ASP A 58 15.24 8.52 -8.11
C ASP A 58 13.86 7.83 -8.21
N LEU A 59 13.10 8.11 -9.28
CA LEU A 59 11.81 7.46 -9.53
C LEU A 59 11.97 5.94 -9.79
N ILE A 60 12.98 5.55 -10.56
CA ILE A 60 13.27 4.14 -10.85
C ILE A 60 13.63 3.41 -9.56
N GLU A 61 14.51 3.99 -8.74
CA GLU A 61 14.89 3.43 -7.45
C GLU A 61 13.68 3.27 -6.51
N ALA A 62 12.83 4.29 -6.44
CA ALA A 62 11.59 4.22 -5.65
C ALA A 62 10.64 3.11 -6.14
N LEU A 63 10.52 2.92 -7.45
CA LEU A 63 9.71 1.83 -8.01
C LEU A 63 10.30 0.44 -7.74
N GLU A 64 11.62 0.31 -7.79
CA GLU A 64 12.32 -0.92 -7.44
C GLU A 64 12.15 -1.29 -5.97
N GLU A 65 12.17 -0.30 -5.06
CA GLU A 65 11.89 -0.50 -3.64
C GLU A 65 10.46 -1.03 -3.42
N VAL A 66 9.47 -0.40 -4.05
CA VAL A 66 8.06 -0.83 -3.95
C VAL A 66 7.89 -2.28 -4.44
N GLU A 67 8.56 -2.66 -5.54
CA GLU A 67 8.52 -4.03 -6.05
C GLU A 67 9.21 -5.02 -5.08
N ARG A 68 10.30 -4.60 -4.43
CA ARG A 68 10.98 -5.41 -3.41
C ARG A 68 10.08 -5.66 -2.20
N GLU A 69 9.43 -4.63 -1.68
CA GLU A 69 8.48 -4.74 -0.57
C GLU A 69 7.31 -5.66 -0.91
N ARG A 70 6.78 -5.56 -2.14
CA ARG A 70 5.71 -6.45 -2.63
C ARG A 70 6.15 -7.90 -2.64
N ARG A 71 7.37 -8.20 -3.09
CA ARG A 71 7.91 -9.57 -3.10
C ARG A 71 8.07 -10.13 -1.69
N LEU A 72 8.66 -9.37 -0.78
CA LEU A 72 8.80 -9.77 0.62
C LEU A 72 7.42 -10.00 1.26
N SER A 73 6.46 -9.13 0.99
CA SER A 73 5.09 -9.27 1.48
C SER A 73 4.43 -10.55 0.96
N ALA A 74 4.61 -10.88 -0.32
CA ALA A 74 4.09 -12.11 -0.91
C ALA A 74 4.76 -13.36 -0.32
N GLU A 75 6.06 -13.32 -0.09
CA GLU A 75 6.81 -14.41 0.55
C GLU A 75 6.36 -14.63 1.99
N LEU A 76 6.23 -13.56 2.77
CA LEU A 76 5.68 -13.62 4.13
C LEU A 76 4.26 -14.18 4.17
N ALA A 77 3.40 -13.76 3.25
CA ALA A 77 2.04 -14.29 3.14
C ALA A 77 2.05 -15.80 2.84
N ARG A 78 2.96 -16.26 1.96
CA ARG A 78 3.14 -17.68 1.64
C ARG A 78 3.61 -18.49 2.85
N LEU A 79 4.63 -18.00 3.57
CA LEU A 79 5.13 -18.65 4.78
C LEU A 79 4.06 -18.73 5.87
N ARG A 80 3.32 -17.64 6.07
CA ARG A 80 2.22 -17.57 7.03
C ARG A 80 1.12 -18.57 6.71
N LEU A 81 0.76 -18.74 5.44
CA LEU A 81 -0.19 -19.75 5.02
C LEU A 81 0.30 -21.16 5.33
N GLY A 82 1.58 -21.45 5.06
CA GLY A 82 2.19 -22.74 5.40
C GLY A 82 2.17 -23.03 6.91
N LEU A 83 2.42 -22.03 7.74
CA LEU A 83 2.39 -22.17 9.20
C LEU A 83 0.96 -22.41 9.74
N LEU A 84 -0.04 -21.75 9.16
CA LEU A 84 -1.45 -21.99 9.48
C LEU A 84 -1.91 -23.40 9.08
N GLN A 85 -1.38 -23.94 7.98
CA GLN A 85 -1.65 -25.33 7.60
C GLN A 85 -0.90 -26.32 8.51
N ALA A 86 0.35 -26.05 8.86
CA ALA A 86 1.13 -26.90 9.76
C ALA A 86 0.58 -26.95 11.20
N SER A 87 -0.07 -25.88 11.67
CA SER A 87 -0.72 -25.84 13.00
C SER A 87 -2.01 -26.66 13.09
N THR A 88 -2.45 -27.32 12.00
CA THR A 88 -3.52 -28.33 12.04
C THR A 88 -3.02 -29.77 12.15
N SER A 89 -1.71 -29.98 12.30
CA SER A 89 -1.09 -31.31 12.29
C SER A 89 -0.85 -31.83 13.70
N GLU A 90 -1.83 -32.60 14.18
CA GLU A 90 -1.78 -33.51 15.34
C GLU A 90 -1.58 -32.86 16.73
N PRO A 91 -2.34 -33.31 17.74
CA PRO A 91 -2.10 -32.88 19.12
C PRO A 91 -0.66 -33.25 19.52
N LEU A 92 -0.01 -32.41 20.32
CA LEU A 92 1.38 -32.63 20.80
C LEU A 92 1.57 -34.00 21.49
N THR A 93 0.48 -34.61 21.96
CA THR A 93 0.42 -35.99 22.48
C THR A 93 0.81 -37.05 21.43
N SER A 94 0.60 -36.79 20.14
CA SER A 94 1.03 -37.68 19.05
C SER A 94 2.56 -37.65 18.84
N ILE A 95 3.23 -36.54 19.18
CA ILE A 95 4.68 -36.37 19.02
C ILE A 95 5.43 -36.80 20.29
N ILE A 96 4.92 -36.43 21.47
CA ILE A 96 5.58 -36.66 22.76
C ILE A 96 5.18 -38.02 23.38
N GLY A 97 4.10 -38.63 22.87
CA GLY A 97 3.49 -39.82 23.44
C GLY A 97 2.76 -39.54 24.75
N THR A 98 2.08 -40.55 25.30
CA THR A 98 1.50 -40.52 26.65
C THR A 98 2.58 -40.90 27.67
N ALA A 99 3.47 -39.96 27.98
CA ALA A 99 4.41 -40.13 29.09
C ALA A 99 3.66 -40.08 30.44
N LYS A 100 4.15 -40.80 31.45
CA LYS A 100 3.61 -40.71 32.82
C LYS A 100 3.73 -39.25 33.29
N GLY A 101 2.60 -38.60 33.58
CA GLY A 101 2.55 -37.16 33.89
C GLY A 101 2.09 -36.25 32.75
N SER A 102 1.70 -36.82 31.60
CA SER A 102 0.97 -36.10 30.54
C SER A 102 -0.53 -36.20 30.80
N PHE A 103 -1.19 -35.07 31.02
CA PHE A 103 -2.61 -35.00 31.35
C PHE A 103 -3.37 -34.20 30.29
N ALA A 104 -4.56 -34.66 29.91
CA ALA A 104 -5.39 -33.96 28.94
C ALA A 104 -6.11 -32.76 29.56
N THR A 105 -6.29 -32.77 30.88
CA THR A 105 -7.00 -31.71 31.63
C THR A 105 -6.33 -31.39 32.98
N PRO A 106 -6.49 -30.17 33.51
CA PRO A 106 -6.01 -29.82 34.85
C PRO A 106 -6.59 -30.71 35.96
N GLU A 107 -7.84 -31.15 35.81
CA GLU A 107 -8.54 -32.00 36.78
C GLU A 107 -7.91 -33.39 36.88
N GLU A 108 -7.48 -33.96 35.75
CA GLU A 108 -6.78 -35.24 35.69
C GLU A 108 -5.42 -35.16 36.39
N ALA A 109 -4.69 -34.05 36.22
CA ALA A 109 -3.44 -33.80 36.92
C ALA A 109 -3.65 -33.69 38.44
N ASP A 110 -4.70 -32.97 38.89
CA ASP A 110 -5.02 -32.82 40.32
C ASP A 110 -5.40 -34.16 40.95
N GLN A 111 -6.15 -35.01 40.24
CA GLN A 111 -6.48 -36.36 40.71
C GLN A 111 -5.23 -37.24 40.86
N PHE A 112 -4.32 -37.20 39.89
CA PHE A 112 -3.06 -37.97 39.96
C PHE A 112 -2.20 -37.55 41.14
N ILE A 113 -2.04 -36.23 41.37
CA ILE A 113 -1.25 -35.71 42.50
C ILE A 113 -1.83 -36.16 43.84
N ARG A 114 -3.16 -36.15 43.98
CA ARG A 114 -3.83 -36.64 45.20
C ARG A 114 -3.59 -38.13 45.41
N GLN A 115 -3.73 -38.96 44.37
CA GLN A 115 -3.48 -40.40 44.46
C GLN A 115 -2.04 -40.71 44.86
N GLU A 116 -1.05 -40.07 44.24
CA GLU A 116 0.35 -40.26 44.59
C GLU A 116 0.64 -39.79 46.02
N ARG A 117 0.09 -38.64 46.46
CA ARG A 117 0.24 -38.16 47.84
C ARG A 117 -0.37 -39.13 48.84
N ASP A 118 -1.61 -39.56 48.62
CA ASP A 118 -2.32 -40.43 49.54
C ASP A 118 -1.63 -41.82 49.63
N ALA A 119 -0.99 -42.29 48.56
CA ALA A 119 -0.15 -43.49 48.55
C ALA A 119 1.17 -43.36 49.32
N TRP A 120 1.68 -42.14 49.52
CA TRP A 120 2.85 -41.88 50.37
C TRP A 120 2.50 -41.76 51.85
N GLU A 121 1.24 -41.44 52.16
CA GLU A 121 0.72 -41.32 53.52
C GLU A 121 0.20 -42.67 54.10
N SER A 122 0.15 -43.74 53.29
CA SER A 122 -0.23 -45.10 53.69
C SER A 122 0.99 -45.98 54.01
#